data_AF-A0A538GG23-F1
#
_entry.id   AF-A0A538GG23-F1
#
_cell.length_a   1.000
_cell.length_b   1.000
_cell.length_c   1.000
_cell.angle_alpha   90.00
_cell.angle_beta   90.00
_cell.angle_gamma   90.00
#
_symmetry.space_group_name_H-M   'P 1'
#
loop_
_entity.id
_entity.type
_entity.pdbx_description
1 polymer ?
#
loop_
_entity_poly.entity_id
_entity_poly.type
_entity_poly.pdbx_seq_one_letter_code
_entity_poly.pdbx_strand_id
1 'polypeptide(L)'
;MATQSQERADQSQYAEKPGELSRSAWVRVLRRTVREFNEDNLTDWAAALTYYGIVAMFPALIALVSILGLIGTSATKPILDNLGSFAPGPAHEILKNALNGLTQSRGSAGILFAVGLVGALWSASGYIGAFIRASNTIWDVEEGRPIWRILPLRLVVTLVMVILLALSAVAVVVTGPLADKVGKLIGIGGVAVTVWDIAKWPVLILVVSVMFSILYYASPNVRQPSFRWVTPGGVFAV
;
A
#
# COMPACT_ATOMS: atom_id res chain seq x y z
N MET A 1 17.67 -48.94 3.85
CA MET A 1 17.03 -48.50 5.11
C MET A 1 17.85 -47.47 5.89
N ALA A 2 19.20 -47.44 5.81
CA ALA A 2 20.03 -46.48 6.57
C ALA A 2 20.01 -45.02 6.06
N THR A 3 19.68 -44.80 4.78
CA THR A 3 19.64 -43.47 4.15
C THR A 3 18.42 -42.64 4.54
N GLN A 4 17.24 -43.29 4.67
CA GLN A 4 15.99 -42.60 5.08
C GLN A 4 15.98 -42.21 6.56
N SER A 5 16.74 -42.91 7.41
CA SER A 5 16.92 -42.54 8.82
C SER A 5 17.86 -41.35 9.01
N GLN A 6 18.81 -41.13 8.10
CA GLN A 6 19.69 -39.95 8.13
C GLN A 6 18.98 -38.69 7.62
N GLU A 7 18.16 -38.79 6.56
CA GLU A 7 17.34 -37.67 6.09
C GLU A 7 16.30 -37.20 7.12
N ARG A 8 15.70 -38.11 7.89
CA ARG A 8 14.79 -37.75 8.99
C ARG A 8 15.50 -37.11 10.19
N ALA A 9 16.78 -37.44 10.40
CA ALA A 9 17.57 -36.83 11.47
C ALA A 9 17.99 -35.40 11.13
N ASP A 10 18.32 -35.11 9.87
CA ASP A 10 18.70 -33.77 9.41
C ASP A 10 17.51 -32.77 9.42
N GLN A 11 16.29 -33.26 9.15
CA GLN A 11 15.08 -32.42 9.21
C GLN A 11 14.72 -31.95 10.63
N SER A 12 15.23 -32.62 11.67
CA SER A 12 14.96 -32.26 13.07
C SER A 12 15.78 -31.05 13.58
N GLN A 13 16.67 -30.50 12.75
CA GLN A 13 17.59 -29.43 13.15
C GLN A 13 17.16 -28.02 12.70
N TYR A 14 15.96 -27.88 12.14
CA TYR A 14 15.37 -26.56 11.89
C TYR A 14 14.52 -26.16 13.10
N ALA A 15 14.93 -25.10 13.79
CA ALA A 15 14.19 -24.58 14.94
C ALA A 15 12.72 -24.31 14.57
N GLU A 16 11.78 -25.02 15.21
CA GLU A 16 10.34 -24.91 14.92
C GLU A 16 9.76 -23.56 15.37
N LYS A 17 10.48 -22.79 16.19
CA LYS A 17 10.05 -21.50 16.75
C LYS A 17 11.17 -20.46 16.74
N PRO A 18 10.88 -19.17 16.43
CA PRO A 18 11.86 -18.07 16.46
C PRO A 18 12.54 -17.86 17.83
N GLY A 19 11.87 -18.26 18.93
CA GLY A 19 12.34 -18.08 20.30
C GLY A 19 13.43 -19.05 20.78
N GLU A 20 13.78 -20.06 19.97
CA GLU A 20 14.77 -21.09 20.31
C GLU A 20 16.16 -20.80 19.71
N LEU A 21 16.31 -19.68 19.00
CA LEU A 21 17.55 -19.29 18.34
C LEU A 21 18.54 -18.65 19.31
N SER A 22 19.75 -19.21 19.39
CA SER A 22 20.86 -18.60 20.13
C SER A 22 21.29 -17.26 19.50
N ARG A 23 21.98 -16.39 20.26
CA ARG A 23 22.50 -15.11 19.74
C ARG A 23 23.37 -15.29 18.50
N SER A 24 24.17 -16.35 18.42
CA SER A 24 25.00 -16.64 17.25
C SER A 24 24.18 -17.13 16.04
N ALA A 25 23.05 -17.80 16.28
CA ALA A 25 22.10 -18.14 15.21
C ALA A 25 21.42 -16.89 14.64
N TRP A 26 21.04 -15.92 15.48
CA TRP A 26 20.50 -14.63 15.03
C TRP A 26 21.48 -13.83 14.16
N VAL A 27 22.75 -13.76 14.54
CA VAL A 27 23.78 -13.10 13.71
C VAL A 27 23.94 -13.82 12.36
N ARG A 28 23.83 -15.14 12.34
CA ARG A 28 23.89 -15.92 11.09
C ARG A 28 22.69 -15.66 10.19
N VAL A 29 21.48 -15.58 10.75
CA VAL A 29 20.26 -15.20 10.02
C VAL A 29 20.43 -13.80 9.43
N LEU A 30 20.82 -12.82 10.24
CA LEU A 30 21.00 -11.44 9.77
C LEU A 30 22.04 -11.34 8.65
N ARG A 31 23.19 -12.00 8.81
CA ARG A 31 24.23 -12.02 7.77
C ARG A 31 23.74 -12.67 6.48
N ARG A 32 22.95 -13.74 6.59
CA ARG A 32 22.31 -14.38 5.42
C ARG A 32 21.32 -13.44 4.76
N THR A 33 20.45 -12.77 5.52
CA THR A 33 19.48 -11.80 4.97
C THR A 33 20.17 -10.66 4.22
N VAL A 34 21.27 -10.11 4.74
CA VAL A 34 22.03 -9.05 4.04
C VAL A 34 22.67 -9.56 2.76
N ARG A 35 23.14 -10.81 2.74
CA ARG A 35 23.70 -11.42 1.53
C ARG A 35 22.60 -11.63 0.48
N GLU A 36 21.50 -12.27 0.87
CA GLU A 36 20.34 -12.52 0.01
C GLU A 36 19.75 -11.22 -0.54
N PHE A 37 19.66 -10.17 0.29
CA PHE A 37 19.20 -8.84 -0.15
C PHE A 37 19.99 -8.30 -1.36
N ASN A 38 21.30 -8.54 -1.37
CA ASN A 38 22.17 -8.15 -2.48
C ASN A 38 22.09 -9.14 -3.65
N GLU A 39 22.06 -10.45 -3.37
CA GLU A 39 21.95 -11.51 -4.39
C GLU A 39 20.64 -11.39 -5.19
N ASP A 40 19.54 -11.03 -4.53
CA ASP A 40 18.21 -10.81 -5.11
C ASP A 40 18.02 -9.43 -5.76
N ASN A 41 19.04 -8.57 -5.71
CA ASN A 41 18.99 -7.18 -6.19
C ASN A 41 17.77 -6.41 -5.66
N LEU A 42 17.48 -6.51 -4.36
CA LEU A 42 16.28 -5.90 -3.78
C LEU A 42 16.22 -4.37 -3.93
N THR A 43 17.38 -3.71 -4.08
CA THR A 43 17.47 -2.28 -4.43
C THR A 43 16.85 -1.98 -5.79
N ASP A 44 17.05 -2.85 -6.79
CA ASP A 44 16.47 -2.68 -8.13
C ASP A 44 14.96 -2.88 -8.10
N TRP A 45 14.49 -3.84 -7.30
CA TRP A 45 13.06 -4.01 -7.05
C TRP A 45 12.46 -2.80 -6.33
N ALA A 46 13.15 -2.22 -5.35
CA ALA A 46 12.71 -1.00 -4.69
C ALA A 46 12.62 0.19 -5.67
N ALA A 47 13.59 0.32 -6.58
CA ALA A 47 13.57 1.32 -7.64
C ALA A 47 12.40 1.09 -8.61
N ALA A 48 12.15 -0.16 -9.01
CA ALA A 48 11.03 -0.52 -9.88
C ALA A 48 9.67 -0.22 -9.21
N LEU A 49 9.51 -0.57 -7.93
CA LEU A 49 8.31 -0.27 -7.15
C LEU A 49 8.08 1.25 -7.06
N THR A 50 9.14 2.03 -6.82
CA THR A 50 9.08 3.49 -6.80
C THR A 50 8.66 4.06 -8.16
N TYR A 51 9.26 3.56 -9.25
CA TYR A 51 8.92 3.94 -10.62
C TYR A 51 7.43 3.68 -10.92
N TYR A 52 6.93 2.48 -10.63
CA TYR A 52 5.51 2.16 -10.85
C TYR A 52 4.59 3.01 -9.98
N GLY A 53 5.00 3.33 -8.74
CA GLY A 53 4.26 4.24 -7.86
C GLY A 53 4.14 5.65 -8.45
N ILE A 54 5.25 6.22 -8.92
CA ILE A 54 5.27 7.55 -9.55
C ILE A 54 4.43 7.56 -10.83
N VAL A 55 4.52 6.53 -11.66
CA VAL A 55 3.72 6.42 -12.89
C VAL A 55 2.22 6.33 -12.57
N ALA A 56 1.84 5.62 -11.49
CA ALA A 56 0.44 5.55 -11.04
C ALA A 56 -0.08 6.88 -10.46
N MET A 57 0.80 7.75 -9.98
CA MET A 57 0.44 9.04 -9.39
C MET A 57 -0.21 9.98 -10.42
N PHE A 58 0.26 10.03 -11.66
CA PHE A 58 -0.29 10.96 -12.67
C PHE A 58 -1.75 10.67 -13.02
N PRO A 59 -2.15 9.43 -13.42
CA PRO A 59 -3.57 9.14 -13.66
C PRO A 59 -4.41 9.28 -12.39
N ALA A 60 -3.86 8.97 -11.22
CA ALA A 60 -4.56 9.14 -9.95
C ALA A 60 -4.86 10.63 -9.66
N LEU A 61 -3.92 11.54 -9.97
CA LEU A 61 -4.13 12.98 -9.87
C LEU A 61 -5.22 13.44 -10.86
N ILE A 62 -5.22 12.94 -12.09
CA ILE A 62 -6.28 13.24 -13.07
C ILE A 62 -7.65 12.81 -12.53
N ALA A 63 -7.76 11.59 -11.98
CA ALA A 63 -8.99 11.10 -11.39
C ALA A 63 -9.44 11.94 -10.20
N LEU A 64 -8.52 12.27 -9.29
CA LEU A 64 -8.78 13.10 -8.11
C LEU A 64 -9.31 14.48 -8.51
N VAL A 65 -8.61 15.17 -9.42
CA VAL A 65 -8.97 16.52 -9.83
C VAL A 65 -10.29 16.52 -10.61
N SER A 66 -10.54 15.47 -11.40
CA SER A 66 -11.82 15.31 -12.11
C SER A 66 -12.99 15.12 -11.14
N ILE A 67 -12.84 14.32 -10.08
CA ILE A 67 -13.84 14.21 -9.00
C ILE A 67 -14.09 15.58 -8.36
N LEU A 68 -13.02 16.30 -8.01
CA LEU A 68 -13.12 17.63 -7.38
C LEU A 68 -13.80 18.65 -8.30
N GLY A 69 -13.61 18.54 -9.62
CA GLY A 69 -14.31 19.32 -10.63
C GLY A 69 -15.81 18.97 -10.73
N LEU A 70 -16.17 17.69 -10.56
CA LEU A 70 -17.56 17.21 -10.59
C LEU A 70 -18.36 17.63 -9.35
N ILE A 71 -17.76 17.63 -8.16
CA ILE A 71 -18.43 18.02 -6.89
C ILE A 71 -18.56 19.55 -6.71
N GLY A 72 -17.84 20.34 -7.52
CA GLY A 72 -17.93 21.80 -7.54
C GLY A 72 -17.01 22.52 -6.53
N THR A 73 -16.76 23.80 -6.80
CA THR A 73 -15.78 24.63 -6.07
C THR A 73 -16.11 24.82 -4.59
N SER A 74 -17.39 24.83 -4.23
CA SER A 74 -17.86 24.99 -2.84
C SER A 74 -17.46 23.81 -1.94
N ALA A 75 -17.43 22.58 -2.48
CA ALA A 75 -17.01 21.38 -1.75
C ALA A 75 -15.49 21.19 -1.78
N THR A 76 -14.81 21.69 -2.82
CA THR A 76 -13.36 21.51 -3.01
C THR A 76 -12.50 22.48 -2.21
N LYS A 77 -12.96 23.71 -1.97
CA LYS A 77 -12.18 24.75 -1.26
C LYS A 77 -11.74 24.33 0.16
N PRO A 78 -12.62 23.76 1.02
CA PRO A 78 -12.21 23.29 2.35
C PRO A 78 -11.18 22.15 2.32
N ILE A 79 -11.22 21.32 1.28
CA ILE A 79 -10.27 20.21 1.09
C ILE A 79 -8.90 20.77 0.70
N LEU A 80 -8.85 21.75 -0.20
CA LEU A 80 -7.62 22.43 -0.60
C LEU A 80 -6.95 23.22 0.52
N ASP A 81 -7.76 23.93 1.31
CA ASP A 81 -7.26 24.71 2.44
C ASP A 81 -6.64 23.81 3.51
N ASN A 82 -7.20 22.60 3.72
CA ASN A 82 -6.58 21.58 4.58
C ASN A 82 -5.36 20.92 3.91
N LEU A 83 -5.38 20.66 2.60
CA LEU A 83 -4.22 20.07 1.94
C LEU A 83 -2.98 20.97 1.98
N GLY A 84 -3.17 22.30 2.01
CA GLY A 84 -2.08 23.26 2.14
C GLY A 84 -1.29 23.13 3.45
N SER A 85 -1.90 22.64 4.54
CA SER A 85 -1.19 22.39 5.80
C SER A 85 -0.45 21.04 5.82
N PHE A 86 -0.90 20.05 5.05
CA PHE A 86 -0.29 18.72 4.98
C PHE A 86 0.76 18.56 3.87
N ALA A 87 0.66 19.33 2.78
CA ALA A 87 1.54 19.23 1.61
C ALA A 87 2.02 20.62 1.14
N PRO A 88 2.84 21.33 1.93
CA PRO A 88 3.40 22.62 1.52
C PRO A 88 4.36 22.48 0.33
N GLY A 89 4.45 23.52 -0.51
CA GLY A 89 5.41 23.61 -1.61
C GLY A 89 4.90 23.04 -2.95
N PRO A 90 5.73 22.31 -3.74
CA PRO A 90 5.42 21.93 -5.13
C PRO A 90 4.14 21.10 -5.30
N ALA A 91 3.81 20.26 -4.33
CA ALA A 91 2.61 19.42 -4.38
C ALA A 91 1.31 20.25 -4.36
N HIS A 92 1.29 21.35 -3.60
CA HIS A 92 0.15 22.26 -3.56
C HIS A 92 -0.04 23.00 -4.89
N GLU A 93 1.06 23.44 -5.51
CA GLU A 93 1.05 24.13 -6.81
C GLU A 93 0.58 23.20 -7.95
N ILE A 94 1.05 21.95 -7.99
CA ILE A 94 0.60 20.95 -8.97
C ILE A 94 -0.91 20.74 -8.87
N LEU A 95 -1.45 20.60 -7.65
CA LEU A 95 -2.87 20.37 -7.44
C LEU A 95 -3.72 21.60 -7.78
N LYS A 96 -3.26 22.81 -7.40
CA LYS A 96 -3.92 24.07 -7.79
C LYS A 96 -3.97 24.24 -9.30
N ASN A 97 -2.85 24.04 -9.99
CA ASN A 97 -2.77 24.18 -11.44
C ASN A 97 -3.66 23.16 -12.17
N ALA A 98 -3.68 21.91 -11.70
CA ALA A 98 -4.56 20.90 -12.25
C ALA A 98 -6.06 21.25 -12.06
N LEU A 99 -6.45 21.77 -10.89
CA LEU A 99 -7.83 22.20 -10.62
C LEU A 99 -8.23 23.42 -11.45
N ASN A 100 -7.36 24.42 -11.55
CA ASN A 100 -7.61 25.62 -12.36
C ASN A 100 -7.82 25.25 -13.84
N GLY A 101 -7.01 24.35 -14.39
CA GLY A 101 -7.15 23.86 -15.76
C GLY A 101 -8.48 23.14 -16.03
N LEU A 102 -9.00 22.38 -15.05
CA LEU A 102 -10.22 21.59 -15.23
C LEU A 102 -11.52 22.35 -14.93
N THR A 103 -11.49 23.40 -14.11
CA THR A 103 -12.67 24.27 -13.90
C THR A 103 -13.14 24.98 -15.18
N GLN A 104 -12.25 25.14 -16.17
CA GLN A 104 -12.59 25.67 -17.50
C GLN A 104 -13.25 24.64 -18.43
N SER A 105 -13.20 23.33 -18.12
CA SER A 105 -13.74 22.25 -18.97
C SER A 105 -14.73 21.35 -18.23
N ARG A 106 -15.78 21.93 -17.62
CA ARG A 106 -16.82 21.19 -16.89
C ARG A 106 -17.48 20.06 -17.70
N GLY A 107 -17.55 20.19 -19.03
CA GLY A 107 -18.17 19.19 -19.91
C GLY A 107 -17.38 17.88 -20.08
N SER A 108 -16.07 17.87 -19.83
CA SER A 108 -15.20 16.68 -20.00
C SER A 108 -14.81 15.99 -18.71
N ALA A 109 -15.18 16.55 -17.55
CA ALA A 109 -14.76 16.05 -16.23
C ALA A 109 -15.16 14.59 -15.97
N GLY A 110 -16.34 14.14 -16.44
CA GLY A 110 -16.77 12.75 -16.29
C GLY A 110 -15.91 11.76 -17.10
N ILE A 111 -15.55 12.13 -18.33
CA ILE A 111 -14.70 11.30 -19.20
C ILE A 111 -13.27 11.26 -18.65
N LEU A 112 -12.74 12.42 -18.23
CA LEU A 112 -11.41 12.51 -17.62
C LEU A 112 -11.33 11.74 -16.32
N PHE A 113 -12.38 11.74 -15.51
CA PHE A 113 -12.47 10.90 -14.32
C PHE A 113 -12.37 9.42 -14.67
N ALA A 114 -13.19 8.95 -15.61
CA ALA A 114 -13.21 7.54 -16.00
C ALA A 114 -11.86 7.09 -16.57
N VAL A 115 -11.27 7.88 -17.48
CA VAL A 115 -9.96 7.60 -18.08
C VAL A 115 -8.86 7.66 -17.03
N GLY A 116 -8.87 8.67 -16.16
CA GLY A 116 -7.92 8.80 -15.06
C GLY A 116 -8.00 7.63 -14.08
N LEU A 117 -9.21 7.21 -13.70
CA LEU A 117 -9.42 6.11 -12.77
C LEU A 117 -8.97 4.77 -13.37
N VAL A 118 -9.37 4.48 -14.61
CA VAL A 118 -8.92 3.25 -15.30
C VAL A 118 -7.41 3.26 -15.50
N GLY A 119 -6.84 4.39 -15.92
CA GLY A 119 -5.40 4.56 -16.05
C GLY A 119 -4.67 4.39 -14.70
N ALA A 120 -5.24 4.91 -13.61
CA ALA A 120 -4.66 4.79 -12.27
C ALA A 120 -4.66 3.35 -11.80
N LEU A 121 -5.79 2.65 -11.92
CA LEU A 121 -5.91 1.25 -11.55
C LEU A 121 -4.99 0.36 -12.39
N TRP A 122 -4.90 0.63 -13.70
CA TRP A 122 -3.99 -0.09 -14.60
C TRP A 122 -2.53 0.12 -14.20
N SER A 123 -2.10 1.38 -14.02
CA SER A 123 -0.74 1.72 -13.61
C SER A 123 -0.39 1.15 -12.22
N ALA A 124 -1.30 1.28 -11.25
CA ALA A 124 -1.13 0.72 -9.91
C ALA A 124 -1.09 -0.81 -9.91
N SER A 125 -1.76 -1.49 -10.85
CA SER A 125 -1.61 -2.93 -11.04
C SER A 125 -0.21 -3.33 -11.51
N GLY A 126 0.53 -2.40 -12.13
CA GLY A 126 1.96 -2.53 -12.44
C GLY A 126 2.79 -2.68 -11.17
N TYR A 127 2.53 -1.85 -10.15
CA TYR A 127 3.18 -1.93 -8.84
C TYR A 127 2.95 -3.31 -8.19
N ILE A 128 1.70 -3.78 -8.13
CA ILE A 128 1.39 -5.10 -7.56
C ILE A 128 2.07 -6.21 -8.36
N GLY A 129 2.12 -6.10 -9.69
CA GLY A 129 2.86 -7.05 -10.53
C GLY A 129 4.36 -7.07 -10.26
N ALA A 130 4.99 -5.91 -10.05
CA ALA A 130 6.40 -5.83 -9.66
C ALA A 130 6.63 -6.39 -8.27
N PHE A 131 5.73 -6.12 -7.32
CA PHE A 131 5.78 -6.66 -5.97
C PHE A 131 5.67 -8.20 -5.97
N ILE A 132 4.78 -8.77 -6.79
CA ILE A 132 4.68 -10.23 -6.97
C ILE A 132 6.01 -10.81 -7.44
N ARG A 133 6.64 -10.19 -8.45
CA ARG A 133 7.93 -10.68 -8.97
C ARG A 133 9.06 -10.55 -7.93
N ALA A 134 9.16 -9.40 -7.25
CA ALA A 134 10.12 -9.21 -6.16
C ALA A 134 9.91 -10.24 -5.05
N SER A 135 8.66 -10.50 -4.66
CA SER A 135 8.33 -11.51 -3.66
C SER A 135 8.72 -12.90 -4.15
N ASN A 136 8.44 -13.26 -5.40
CA ASN A 136 8.82 -14.54 -5.96
C ASN A 136 10.35 -14.73 -6.01
N THR A 137 11.10 -13.67 -6.31
CA THR A 137 12.58 -13.66 -6.23
C THR A 137 13.05 -13.95 -4.80
N ILE A 138 12.51 -13.26 -3.79
CA ILE A 138 12.86 -13.49 -2.36
C ILE A 138 12.58 -14.93 -1.91
N TRP A 139 11.57 -15.59 -2.51
CA TRP A 139 11.23 -16.97 -2.22
C TRP A 139 11.92 -17.99 -3.14
N ASP A 140 12.82 -17.55 -4.03
CA ASP A 140 13.49 -18.40 -5.03
C ASP A 140 12.52 -19.23 -5.89
N VAL A 141 11.35 -18.67 -6.22
CA VAL A 141 10.29 -19.38 -6.95
C VAL A 141 9.96 -18.70 -8.26
N GLU A 142 9.92 -19.49 -9.34
CA GLU A 142 9.43 -19.02 -10.63
C GLU A 142 7.90 -18.84 -10.63
N GLU A 143 7.44 -17.80 -11.33
CA GLU A 143 6.01 -17.56 -11.48
C GLU A 143 5.39 -18.58 -12.44
N GLY A 144 4.74 -19.60 -11.88
CA GLY A 144 4.08 -20.66 -12.64
C GLY A 144 2.60 -20.38 -12.97
N ARG A 145 2.00 -19.30 -12.44
CA ARG A 145 0.59 -18.99 -12.72
C ARG A 145 0.47 -18.38 -14.13
N PRO A 146 -0.50 -18.82 -14.93
CA PRO A 146 -0.73 -18.21 -16.22
C PRO A 146 -1.29 -16.79 -16.09
N ILE A 147 -1.09 -15.95 -17.11
CA ILE A 147 -1.46 -14.53 -17.12
C ILE A 147 -2.94 -14.33 -16.76
N TRP A 148 -3.84 -15.21 -17.22
CA TRP A 148 -5.27 -15.13 -16.91
C TRP A 148 -5.64 -15.40 -15.45
N ARG A 149 -4.75 -16.01 -14.65
CA ARG A 149 -4.92 -16.14 -13.19
C ARG A 149 -4.25 -15.00 -12.43
N ILE A 150 -3.10 -14.52 -12.91
CA ILE A 150 -2.35 -13.43 -12.26
C ILE A 150 -3.04 -12.08 -12.47
N LEU A 151 -3.57 -11.82 -13.67
CA LEU A 151 -4.12 -10.51 -14.01
C LEU A 151 -5.33 -10.14 -13.13
N PRO A 152 -6.34 -11.02 -12.92
CA PRO A 152 -7.43 -10.72 -12.00
C PRO A 152 -6.95 -10.55 -10.56
N LEU A 153 -6.01 -11.39 -10.09
CA LEU A 153 -5.43 -11.26 -8.75
C LEU A 153 -4.78 -9.88 -8.56
N ARG A 154 -3.95 -9.45 -9.52
CA ARG A 154 -3.31 -8.12 -9.51
C ARG A 154 -4.35 -7.01 -9.42
N LEU A 155 -5.38 -7.05 -10.27
CA LEU A 155 -6.42 -6.02 -10.30
C LEU A 155 -7.24 -5.97 -9.00
N VAL A 156 -7.61 -7.14 -8.43
CA VAL A 156 -8.34 -7.21 -7.17
C VAL A 156 -7.50 -6.67 -6.02
N VAL A 157 -6.24 -7.10 -5.90
CA VAL A 157 -5.33 -6.59 -4.87
C VAL A 157 -5.10 -5.08 -5.04
N THR A 158 -4.88 -4.60 -6.27
CA THR A 158 -4.79 -3.17 -6.55
C THR A 158 -6.03 -2.41 -6.10
N LEU A 159 -7.22 -2.90 -6.44
CA LEU A 159 -8.47 -2.25 -6.05
C LEU A 159 -8.61 -2.17 -4.53
N VAL A 160 -8.32 -3.26 -3.82
CA VAL A 160 -8.33 -3.29 -2.34
C VAL A 160 -7.32 -2.29 -1.77
N MET A 161 -6.09 -2.25 -2.29
CA MET A 161 -5.07 -1.29 -1.85
C MET A 161 -5.50 0.16 -2.07
N VAL A 162 -6.06 0.45 -3.25
CA VAL A 162 -6.55 1.79 -3.58
C VAL A 162 -7.70 2.20 -2.67
N ILE A 163 -8.63 1.29 -2.34
CA ILE A 163 -9.71 1.56 -1.39
C ILE A 163 -9.15 1.84 0.00
N LEU A 164 -8.23 1.01 0.51
CA LEU A 164 -7.62 1.21 1.83
C LEU A 164 -6.83 2.52 1.90
N LEU A 165 -6.08 2.87 0.85
CA LEU A 165 -5.39 4.14 0.72
C LEU A 165 -6.35 5.33 0.66
N ALA A 166 -7.43 5.22 -0.10
CA ALA A 166 -8.45 6.27 -0.19
C ALA A 166 -9.15 6.49 1.15
N LEU A 167 -9.52 5.42 1.86
CA LEU A 167 -10.09 5.49 3.21
C LEU A 167 -9.10 6.12 4.21
N SER A 168 -7.83 5.75 4.13
CA SER A 168 -6.77 6.34 4.95
C SER A 168 -6.59 7.84 4.67
N ALA A 169 -6.57 8.23 3.39
CA ALA A 169 -6.46 9.62 2.99
C ALA A 169 -7.67 10.44 3.48
N VAL A 170 -8.89 9.92 3.33
CA VAL A 170 -10.09 10.55 3.89
C VAL A 170 -9.98 10.69 5.41
N ALA A 171 -9.50 9.65 6.10
CA ALA A 171 -9.37 9.67 7.54
C ALA A 171 -8.37 10.75 8.03
N VAL A 172 -7.28 10.98 7.29
CA VAL A 172 -6.29 12.03 7.57
C VAL A 172 -6.83 13.42 7.23
N VAL A 173 -7.53 13.58 6.10
CA VAL A 173 -8.05 14.88 5.66
C VAL A 173 -9.19 15.36 6.54
N VAL A 174 -10.06 14.47 7.01
CA VAL A 174 -11.17 14.81 7.92
C VAL A 174 -10.62 14.93 9.35
N THR A 175 -9.88 16.00 9.63
CA THR A 175 -9.28 16.27 10.95
C THR A 175 -9.42 17.75 11.33
N GLY A 176 -9.28 18.06 12.62
CA GLY A 176 -9.33 19.43 13.13
C GLY A 176 -10.61 20.22 12.71
N PRO A 177 -10.49 21.43 12.13
CA PRO A 177 -11.65 22.27 11.79
C PRO A 177 -12.63 21.63 10.80
N LEU A 178 -12.17 20.71 9.94
CA LEU A 178 -13.04 19.99 9.02
C LEU A 178 -13.83 18.91 9.76
N ALA A 179 -13.18 18.18 10.68
CA ALA A 179 -13.85 17.21 11.53
C ALA A 179 -14.87 17.88 12.46
N ASP A 180 -14.58 19.07 12.99
CA ASP A 180 -15.54 19.86 13.78
C ASP A 180 -16.77 20.30 12.96
N LYS A 181 -16.57 20.73 11.72
CA LYS A 181 -17.67 21.12 10.83
C LYS A 181 -18.54 19.93 10.46
N VAL A 182 -17.92 18.82 10.07
CA VAL A 182 -18.63 17.56 9.78
C VAL A 182 -19.35 17.11 11.03
N GLY A 183 -18.67 17.04 12.16
CA GLY A 183 -19.22 16.60 13.44
C GLY A 183 -20.45 17.39 13.86
N LYS A 184 -20.42 18.72 13.79
CA LYS A 184 -21.60 19.58 14.05
C LYS A 184 -22.76 19.31 13.09
N LEU A 185 -22.48 18.97 11.84
CA LEU A 185 -23.49 18.65 10.82
C LEU A 185 -24.21 17.32 11.09
N ILE A 186 -23.47 16.33 11.60
CA ILE A 186 -23.99 14.99 11.90
C ILE A 186 -24.32 14.79 13.40
N GLY A 187 -24.31 15.87 14.20
CA GLY A 187 -24.63 15.84 15.62
C GLY A 187 -23.58 15.17 16.51
N ILE A 188 -22.37 14.96 16.01
CA ILE A 188 -21.25 14.41 16.76
C ILE A 188 -20.61 15.53 17.60
N GLY A 189 -20.59 15.33 18.92
CA GLY A 189 -20.04 16.31 19.87
C GLY A 189 -18.52 16.45 19.77
N GLY A 190 -17.99 17.59 20.23
CA GLY A 190 -16.55 17.89 20.18
C GLY A 190 -15.65 16.81 20.83
N VAL A 191 -16.17 16.10 21.85
CA VAL A 191 -15.48 14.95 22.46
C VAL A 191 -15.17 13.86 21.43
N ALA A 192 -16.11 13.54 20.55
CA ALA A 192 -15.91 12.52 19.53
C ALA A 192 -14.95 12.97 18.42
N VAL A 193 -14.88 14.28 18.11
CA VAL A 193 -13.86 14.84 17.22
C VAL A 193 -12.46 14.71 17.85
N THR A 194 -12.32 15.00 19.15
CA THR A 194 -11.05 14.81 19.86
C THR A 194 -10.65 13.34 19.91
N VAL A 195 -11.59 12.43 20.20
CA VAL A 195 -11.34 10.97 20.17
C VAL A 195 -10.87 10.54 18.78
N TRP A 196 -11.52 11.02 17.72
CA TRP A 196 -11.12 10.74 16.35
C TRP A 196 -9.70 11.23 16.04
N ASP A 197 -9.35 12.45 16.43
CA ASP A 197 -8.02 13.02 16.19
C ASP A 197 -6.87 12.24 16.83
N ILE A 198 -7.16 11.48 17.90
CA ILE A 198 -6.19 10.57 18.54
C ILE A 198 -6.29 9.17 17.92
N ALA A 199 -7.49 8.61 17.82
CA ALA A 199 -7.74 7.23 17.39
C ALA A 199 -7.36 6.98 15.92
N LYS A 200 -7.36 8.02 15.07
CA LYS A 200 -6.97 7.90 13.66
C LYS A 200 -5.57 7.31 13.48
N TRP A 201 -4.60 7.66 14.34
CA TRP A 201 -3.21 7.22 14.19
C TRP A 201 -3.05 5.70 14.42
N PRO A 202 -3.55 5.11 15.52
CA PRO A 202 -3.60 3.65 15.66
C PRO A 202 -4.36 2.95 14.53
N VAL A 203 -5.47 3.52 14.07
CA VAL A 203 -6.26 2.95 12.96
C VAL A 203 -5.44 2.94 11.68
N LEU A 204 -4.72 4.01 11.36
CA LEU A 204 -3.85 4.07 10.17
C LEU A 204 -2.73 3.04 10.24
N ILE A 205 -2.08 2.87 11.40
CA ILE A 205 -1.07 1.82 11.61
C ILE A 205 -1.68 0.44 11.33
N LEU A 206 -2.89 0.17 11.83
CA LEU A 206 -3.59 -1.08 11.59
C LEU A 206 -3.91 -1.27 10.10
N VAL A 207 -4.39 -0.23 9.42
CA VAL A 207 -4.70 -0.28 7.99
C VAL A 207 -3.45 -0.56 7.16
N VAL A 208 -2.34 0.14 7.44
CA VAL A 208 -1.06 -0.10 6.76
C VAL A 208 -0.53 -1.51 7.03
N SER A 209 -0.67 -2.01 8.27
CA SER A 209 -0.34 -3.39 8.62
C SER A 209 -1.16 -4.40 7.81
N VAL A 210 -2.46 -4.14 7.63
CA VAL A 210 -3.36 -4.97 6.82
C VAL A 210 -2.95 -4.91 5.34
N MET A 211 -2.57 -3.73 4.83
CA MET A 211 -2.07 -3.59 3.46
C MET A 211 -0.81 -4.45 3.24
N PHE A 212 0.21 -4.33 4.08
CA PHE A 212 1.40 -5.17 3.97
C PHE A 212 1.07 -6.66 4.12
N SER A 213 0.16 -7.02 5.04
CA SER A 213 -0.29 -8.40 5.21
C SER A 213 -0.94 -8.96 3.94
N ILE A 214 -1.80 -8.19 3.27
CA ILE A 214 -2.41 -8.59 2.00
C ILE A 214 -1.34 -8.74 0.92
N LEU A 215 -0.38 -7.81 0.83
CA LEU A 215 0.72 -7.90 -0.13
C LEU A 215 1.56 -9.16 0.11
N TYR A 216 2.01 -9.42 1.33
CA TYR A 216 2.81 -10.60 1.65
C TYR A 216 2.04 -11.91 1.52
N TYR A 217 0.72 -11.90 1.72
CA TYR A 217 -0.10 -13.09 1.54
C TYR A 217 -0.42 -13.39 0.07
N ALA A 218 -0.83 -12.38 -0.70
CA ALA A 218 -1.31 -12.56 -2.07
C ALA A 218 -0.18 -12.73 -3.10
N SER A 219 1.03 -12.25 -2.78
CA SER A 219 2.11 -12.13 -3.75
C SER A 219 2.84 -13.42 -4.07
N PRO A 220 3.40 -14.16 -3.08
CA PRO A 220 4.29 -15.27 -3.38
C PRO A 220 3.53 -16.47 -3.96
N ASN A 221 4.11 -17.09 -4.99
CA ASN A 221 3.62 -18.34 -5.57
C ASN A 221 4.07 -19.58 -4.78
N VAL A 222 4.09 -19.49 -3.44
CA VAL A 222 4.44 -20.60 -2.53
C VAL A 222 3.31 -20.90 -1.56
N ARG A 223 3.18 -22.17 -1.17
CA ARG A 223 2.37 -22.56 -0.01
C ARG A 223 3.11 -22.09 1.24
N GLN A 224 2.69 -20.98 1.82
CA GLN A 224 3.38 -20.38 2.96
C GLN A 224 3.49 -21.36 4.14
N PRO A 225 4.68 -21.51 4.77
CA PRO A 225 4.86 -22.36 5.94
C PRO A 225 4.27 -21.68 7.19
N SER A 226 2.94 -21.71 7.32
CA SER A 226 2.15 -21.19 8.45
C SER A 226 2.25 -19.67 8.74
N PHE A 227 1.13 -19.07 9.12
CA PHE A 227 0.98 -17.63 9.41
C PHE A 227 1.92 -17.09 10.52
N ARG A 228 2.50 -17.97 11.37
CA ARG A 228 3.31 -17.60 12.55
C ARG A 228 4.71 -17.07 12.22
N TRP A 229 5.24 -17.32 11.02
CA TRP A 229 6.55 -16.83 10.60
C TRP A 229 6.50 -15.52 9.83
N VAL A 230 5.30 -15.10 9.37
CA VAL A 230 5.09 -13.86 8.60
C VAL A 230 4.80 -12.67 9.53
N THR A 231 4.21 -12.92 10.71
CA THR A 231 3.79 -11.86 11.64
C THR A 231 4.92 -11.01 12.23
N PRO A 232 6.15 -11.50 12.52
CA PRO A 232 7.22 -10.64 13.03
C PRO A 232 7.71 -9.64 11.98
N GLY A 233 7.78 -10.04 10.70
CA GLY A 233 8.21 -9.18 9.60
C GLY A 233 7.18 -8.08 9.29
N GLY A 234 5.89 -8.41 9.34
CA GLY A 234 4.81 -7.43 9.14
C GLY A 234 4.75 -6.35 10.24
N VAL A 235 5.09 -6.69 11.48
CA VAL A 235 5.17 -5.70 12.59
C VAL A 235 6.43 -4.84 12.49
N PHE A 236 7.57 -5.37 12.01
CA PHE A 236 8.79 -4.58 11.85
C PHE A 236 8.72 -3.62 10.64
N ALA A 237 7.93 -3.96 9.61
CA ALA A 237 7.78 -3.15 8.42
C ALA A 237 6.89 -1.90 8.61
N VAL A 238 6.07 -1.87 9.68
CA VAL A 238 5.11 -0.81 10.01
C VAL A 238 5.66 0.08 11.10
#